data_AF-A0A3B8K4L7-F1
#
_entry.id   AF-A0A3B8K4L7-F1
#
_cell.length_a   1.000
_cell.length_b   1.000
_cell.length_c   1.000
_cell.angle_alpha   90.00
_cell.angle_beta   90.00
_cell.angle_gamma   90.00
#
_symmetry.space_group_name_H-M   'P 1'
#
loop_
_entity.id
_entity.type
_entity.pdbx_description
1 polymer ?
#
loop_
_entity_poly.entity_id
_entity_poly.type
_entity_poly.pdbx_seq_one_letter_code
_entity_poly.pdbx_strand_id
1 'polypeptide(L)'
;AEVIQSAGFEYPFRCGRATGFSFLERPQLVFGDKTVLQPGMVFAVDGSVTVPGEFRAQVGDSFIITEDGYEQITDHPKTIADVILTR
;
A
#
# COMPACT_ATOMS: atom_id res chain seq x y z
N ALA A 1 2.86 9.37 0.54
CA ALA A 1 2.20 10.58 0.03
C ALA A 1 3.19 11.42 -0.76
N GLU A 2 4.26 11.89 -0.10
CA GLU A 2 5.28 12.76 -0.69
C GLU A 2 5.82 12.29 -2.04
N VAL A 3 6.23 11.03 -2.15
CA VAL A 3 6.75 10.46 -3.41
C VAL A 3 5.76 10.65 -4.58
N ILE A 4 4.48 10.33 -4.37
CA ILE A 4 3.43 10.44 -5.41
C ILE A 4 3.19 11.91 -5.77
N GLN A 5 3.08 12.78 -4.77
CA GLN A 5 2.81 14.20 -4.97
C GLN A 5 3.98 14.93 -5.64
N SER A 6 5.22 14.60 -5.25
CA SER A 6 6.43 15.15 -5.86
C SER A 6 6.59 14.79 -7.34
N ALA A 7 6.01 13.67 -7.76
CA ALA A 7 5.95 13.23 -9.16
C ALA A 7 4.82 13.90 -9.96
N GLY A 8 4.05 14.82 -9.37
CA GLY A 8 2.98 15.56 -10.03
C GLY A 8 1.61 14.87 -10.04
N PHE A 9 1.45 13.77 -9.28
CA PHE A 9 0.17 13.07 -9.15
C PHE A 9 -0.55 13.46 -7.86
N GLU A 10 -1.88 13.37 -7.86
CA GLU A 10 -2.67 13.59 -6.65
C GLU A 10 -2.43 12.51 -5.59
N TYR A 11 -2.54 12.89 -4.32
CA TYR A 11 -2.46 11.96 -3.21
C TYR A 11 -3.57 10.89 -3.33
N PRO A 12 -3.24 9.58 -3.30
CA PRO A 12 -4.26 8.55 -3.24
C PRO A 12 -5.01 8.67 -1.92
N PHE A 13 -6.31 8.40 -1.92
CA PHE A 13 -7.17 8.58 -0.73
C PHE A 13 -6.69 7.83 0.55
N ARG A 14 -5.79 6.84 0.41
CA ARG A 14 -5.01 6.19 1.48
C ARG A 14 -3.75 5.53 0.89
N CYS A 15 -2.80 5.17 1.75
CA CYS A 15 -1.57 4.43 1.40
C CYS A 15 -1.56 2.98 1.91
N GLY A 16 -2.68 2.49 2.45
CA GLY A 16 -2.78 1.14 2.99
C GLY A 16 -3.88 0.97 4.01
N ARG A 17 -4.08 -0.27 4.44
CA ARG A 17 -5.14 -0.67 5.39
C ARG A 17 -4.75 -1.93 6.14
N ALA A 18 -5.25 -2.06 7.36
CA ALA A 18 -5.19 -3.33 8.07
C ALA A 18 -5.99 -4.40 7.31
N THR A 19 -5.53 -5.64 7.40
CA THR A 19 -6.18 -6.80 6.78
C THR A 19 -6.03 -8.03 7.65
N GLY A 20 -7.04 -8.90 7.63
CA GLY A 20 -7.06 -10.13 8.41
C GLY A 20 -8.26 -10.98 8.01
N PHE A 21 -9.29 -10.97 8.84
CA PHE A 21 -10.55 -11.64 8.53
C PHE A 21 -11.39 -10.89 7.48
N SER A 22 -11.31 -9.57 7.47
CA SER A 22 -11.95 -8.69 6.50
C SER A 22 -10.93 -8.12 5.52
N PHE A 23 -11.37 -7.90 4.28
CA PHE A 23 -10.59 -7.21 3.24
C PHE A 23 -10.33 -5.74 3.56
N LEU A 24 -11.15 -5.15 4.44
CA LEU A 24 -11.03 -3.78 4.91
C LEU A 24 -11.19 -3.76 6.43
N GLU A 25 -10.07 -3.62 7.13
CA GLU A 25 -10.02 -3.45 8.58
C GLU A 25 -9.43 -2.09 8.95
N ARG A 26 -9.57 -1.75 10.23
CA ARG A 26 -8.88 -0.63 10.85
C ARG A 26 -7.67 -1.14 11.63
N PRO A 27 -6.59 -0.35 11.76
CA PRO A 27 -6.45 1.03 11.29
C PRO A 27 -6.16 1.13 9.78
N GLN A 28 -6.22 2.35 9.24
CA GLN A 28 -5.84 2.63 7.85
C GLN A 28 -4.59 3.51 7.81
N LEU A 29 -3.73 3.30 6.81
CA LEU A 29 -2.58 4.18 6.56
C LEU A 29 -3.06 5.40 5.76
N VAL A 30 -3.77 6.29 6.43
CA VAL A 30 -4.39 7.48 5.85
C VAL A 30 -4.03 8.70 6.68
N PHE A 31 -4.00 9.88 6.04
CA PHE A 31 -3.77 11.12 6.75
C PHE A 31 -4.79 11.31 7.89
N GLY A 32 -4.29 11.59 9.09
CA GLY A 32 -5.09 11.88 10.27
C GLY A 32 -5.43 10.68 11.15
N ASP A 33 -5.21 9.43 10.71
CA ASP A 33 -5.29 8.27 11.60
C ASP A 33 -4.10 8.31 12.58
N LYS A 34 -4.40 8.18 13.88
CA LYS A 34 -3.43 8.30 14.98
C LYS A 34 -3.21 6.98 15.72
N THR A 35 -3.78 5.88 15.23
CA THR A 35 -3.55 4.57 15.84
C THR A 35 -2.05 4.23 15.80
N VAL A 36 -1.50 3.93 16.98
CA VAL A 36 -0.10 3.48 17.09
C VAL A 36 -0.01 2.07 16.52
N LEU A 37 0.94 1.83 15.62
CA LEU A 37 1.21 0.51 15.09
C LEU A 37 1.73 -0.39 16.22
N GLN A 38 1.22 -1.62 16.30
CA GLN A 38 1.62 -2.59 17.31
C GLN A 38 2.09 -3.89 16.62
N PRO A 39 3.02 -4.63 17.24
CA PRO A 39 3.42 -5.94 16.76
C PRO A 39 2.21 -6.86 16.54
N GLY A 40 2.24 -7.63 15.45
CA GLY A 40 1.17 -8.53 15.03
C GLY A 40 0.06 -7.88 14.20
N MET A 41 0.05 -6.56 14.03
CA MET A 41 -0.82 -5.93 13.04
C MET A 41 -0.38 -6.28 11.62
N VAL A 42 -1.34 -6.53 10.72
CA VAL A 42 -1.06 -6.87 9.32
C VAL A 42 -1.67 -5.80 8.41
N PHE A 43 -0.88 -5.30 7.47
CA PHE A 43 -1.30 -4.26 6.54
C PHE A 43 -1.05 -4.66 5.10
N ALA A 44 -2.00 -4.35 4.23
CA ALA A 44 -1.70 -4.12 2.81
C ALA A 44 -1.24 -2.67 2.67
N VAL A 45 0.01 -2.46 2.30
CA VAL A 45 0.61 -1.14 2.06
C VAL A 45 0.70 -0.94 0.56
N ASP A 46 0.02 0.07 0.05
CA ASP A 46 -0.13 0.29 -1.38
C ASP A 46 -0.07 1.77 -1.76
N GLY A 47 0.54 2.05 -2.92
CA GLY A 47 0.57 3.37 -3.54
C GLY A 47 -0.09 3.28 -4.91
N SER A 48 -0.93 4.26 -5.24
CA SER A 48 -1.58 4.31 -6.55
C SER A 48 -1.53 5.69 -7.19
N VAL A 49 -1.44 5.69 -8.52
CA VAL A 49 -1.57 6.87 -9.37
C VAL A 49 -2.69 6.64 -10.37
N THR A 50 -3.44 7.69 -10.66
CA THR A 50 -4.49 7.68 -11.68
C THR A 50 -4.15 8.73 -12.74
N VAL A 51 -4.16 8.30 -14.00
CA VAL A 51 -4.12 9.20 -15.16
C VAL A 51 -5.55 9.32 -15.70
N PRO A 52 -6.20 10.49 -15.56
CA PRO A 52 -7.61 10.66 -15.91
C PRO A 52 -7.90 10.25 -17.36
N GLY A 53 -8.87 9.35 -17.55
CA GLY A 53 -9.29 8.88 -18.88
C GLY A 53 -8.37 7.83 -19.52
N GLU A 54 -7.26 7.45 -18.88
CA GLU A 54 -6.31 6.49 -19.44
C GLU A 54 -6.21 5.21 -18.60
N PHE A 55 -5.59 5.28 -17.41
CA PHE A 55 -5.35 4.12 -16.58
C PHE A 55 -5.14 4.48 -15.10
N ARG A 56 -5.19 3.45 -14.26
CA ARG A 56 -4.75 3.50 -12.86
C ARG A 56 -3.70 2.43 -12.63
N ALA A 57 -2.59 2.82 -12.02
CA ALA A 57 -1.56 1.89 -11.57
C ALA A 57 -1.56 1.86 -10.04
N GLN A 58 -1.39 0.65 -9.48
CA GLN A 58 -1.24 0.45 -8.05
C GLN A 58 -0.20 -0.64 -7.83
N VAL A 59 0.72 -0.37 -6.92
CA VAL A 59 1.71 -1.35 -6.46
C VAL A 59 1.64 -1.39 -4.95
N GLY A 60 1.70 -2.59 -4.39
CA GLY A 60 1.65 -2.78 -2.95
C GLY A 60 2.02 -4.19 -2.56
N ASP A 61 2.36 -4.32 -1.29
CA ASP A 61 2.74 -5.57 -0.64
C ASP A 61 2.07 -5.64 0.74
N SER A 62 2.04 -6.84 1.31
CA SER A 62 1.53 -7.09 2.65
C SER A 62 2.67 -7.19 3.65
N PHE A 63 2.45 -6.62 4.83
CA PHE A 63 3.45 -6.50 5.90
C PHE A 63 2.84 -6.88 7.25
N ILE A 64 3.63 -7.56 8.08
CA ILE A 64 3.35 -7.80 9.49
C ILE A 64 4.23 -6.84 10.29
N ILE A 65 3.66 -6.08 11.22
CA ILE A 65 4.45 -5.24 12.13
C ILE A 65 5.12 -6.13 13.18
N THR A 66 6.42 -5.94 13.42
CA THR A 66 7.20 -6.64 14.45
C THR A 66 7.50 -5.71 15.63
N GLU A 67 8.15 -6.22 16.68
CA GLU A 67 8.57 -5.41 17.84
C GLU A 67 9.52 -4.27 17.46
N ASP A 68 10.34 -4.50 16.44
CA ASP A 68 11.45 -3.66 16.02
C ASP A 68 11.32 -3.13 14.58
N GLY A 69 10.20 -3.40 13.90
CA GLY A 69 10.00 -3.00 12.52
C GLY A 69 8.83 -3.71 11.83
N TYR A 70 9.13 -4.38 10.73
CA TYR A 70 8.14 -5.09 9.93
C TYR A 70 8.76 -6.29 9.21
N GLU A 71 7.91 -7.26 8.89
CA GLU A 71 8.18 -8.39 7.99
C GLU A 71 7.31 -8.24 6.74
N GLN A 72 7.93 -8.28 5.56
CA GLN A 72 7.21 -8.30 4.29
C GLN A 72 6.85 -9.74 3.92
N ILE A 73 5.56 -10.02 3.70
CA ILE A 73 5.05 -11.39 3.49
C ILE A 73 4.55 -11.66 2.06
N THR A 74 4.50 -10.63 1.23
CA THR A 74 4.32 -10.78 -0.22
C THR A 74 5.46 -10.06 -0.94
N ASP A 75 5.89 -10.60 -2.06
CA ASP A 75 6.81 -9.90 -2.96
C ASP A 75 6.22 -9.85 -4.36
N HIS A 76 5.72 -8.67 -4.73
CA HIS A 76 5.30 -8.40 -6.09
C HIS A 76 6.42 -7.70 -6.88
N PRO A 77 6.66 -8.07 -8.16
CA PRO A 77 7.52 -7.33 -9.07
C PRO A 77 7.19 -5.83 -9.11
N LYS A 78 8.20 -4.98 -8.89
CA LYS A 78 8.04 -3.52 -8.83
C LYS A 78 8.51 -2.83 -10.11
N THR A 79 9.11 -3.58 -11.03
CA THR A 79 9.54 -3.09 -12.35
C THR A 79 8.71 -3.74 -13.44
N ILE A 80 8.44 -3.01 -14.52
CA ILE A 80 7.63 -3.51 -15.65
C ILE A 80 8.29 -4.74 -16.29
N ALA A 81 9.62 -4.79 -16.35
CA ALA A 81 10.36 -5.90 -16.96
C ALA A 81 10.14 -7.24 -16.24
N ASP A 82 9.85 -7.18 -14.94
CA ASP A 82 9.65 -8.34 -14.08
C ASP A 82 8.17 -8.75 -13.96
N VAL A 83 7.24 -7.96 -14.53
CA VAL A 83 5.81 -8.27 -14.53
C VAL A 83 5.47 -9.21 -15.68
N ILE A 84 4.96 -10.40 -15.33
CA ILE A 84 4.43 -11.35 -16.30
C ILE A 84 2.96 -11.02 -16.57
N LEU A 85 2.67 -10.51 -17.77
CA LEU A 85 1.31 -10.29 -18.25
C LEU A 85 0.89 -11.45 -19.16
N THR A 86 0.13 -12.40 -18.61
CA THR A 86 -0.54 -13.44 -19.42
C THR A 86 -1.91 -12.95 -19.88
N ARG A 87 -2.26 -13.25 -21.13
CA ARG A 87 -3.61 -13.01 -21.66
C ARG A 87 -4.63 -13.98 -21.11
#